data_AF-A0A085LVN6-F1
#
_entry.id   AF-A0A085LVN6-F1
#
_cell.length_a   1.000
_cell.length_b   1.000
_cell.length_c   1.000
_cell.angle_alpha   90.00
_cell.angle_beta   90.00
_cell.angle_gamma   90.00
#
_symmetry.space_group_name_H-M   'P 1'
#
loop_
_entity.id
_entity.type
_entity.pdbx_description
1 polymer ?
#
loop_
_entity_poly.entity_id
_entity_poly.type
_entity_poly.pdbx_seq_one_letter_code
_entity_poly.pdbx_strand_id
1 'polypeptide(L)'
;MERLLKPDKLDVDPNSPSAALEWRHWRAAFENFLAALPPNAVDAKALLINHVSPRIFSTLAGSSSYEDAMQTLKEMFEKPVNEVARSPSSSYAKAAGW
;
A
#
# COMPACT_ATOMS: atom_id res chain seq x y z
N MET A 1 -14.29 26.52 -5.09
CA MET A 1 -13.68 25.89 -3.89
C MET A 1 -12.92 24.67 -4.36
N GLU A 2 -11.61 24.79 -4.51
CA GLU A 2 -10.77 23.60 -4.67
C GLU A 2 -10.71 22.93 -3.31
N ARG A 3 -11.69 22.06 -3.05
CA ARG A 3 -11.61 21.14 -1.92
C ARG A 3 -10.43 20.26 -2.24
N LEU A 4 -9.28 20.53 -1.61
CA LEU A 4 -8.13 19.63 -1.60
C LEU A 4 -8.70 18.22 -1.43
N LEU A 5 -8.53 17.37 -2.45
CA LEU A 5 -9.04 16.00 -2.45
C LEU A 5 -8.25 15.25 -1.39
N LYS A 6 -8.75 15.31 -0.15
CA LYS A 6 -8.18 14.60 0.97
C LYS A 6 -8.17 13.12 0.59
N PRO A 7 -7.01 12.46 0.58
CA PRO A 7 -6.93 11.07 0.21
C PRO A 7 -7.72 10.25 1.23
N ASP A 8 -8.36 9.18 0.76
CA ASP A 8 -8.96 8.21 1.66
C ASP A 8 -7.88 7.55 2.53
N LYS A 9 -8.32 6.91 3.60
CA LYS A 9 -7.42 6.17 4.48
C LYS A 9 -6.95 4.89 3.78
N LEU A 10 -5.64 4.67 3.73
CA LEU A 10 -5.06 3.43 3.24
C LEU A 10 -5.42 2.29 4.20
N ASP A 11 -6.26 1.35 3.77
CA ASP A 11 -6.63 0.14 4.53
C ASP A 11 -6.69 -1.08 3.60
N VAL A 12 -5.65 -1.23 2.79
CA VAL A 12 -5.50 -2.31 1.81
C VAL A 12 -4.83 -3.50 2.48
N ASP A 13 -5.36 -4.71 2.27
CA ASP A 13 -4.67 -5.95 2.63
C ASP A 13 -3.49 -6.17 1.66
N PRO A 14 -2.23 -6.22 2.13
CA PRO A 14 -1.06 -6.47 1.28
C PRO A 14 -1.13 -7.78 0.49
N ASN A 15 -1.93 -8.76 0.93
CA ASN A 15 -2.09 -10.05 0.26
C ASN A 15 -3.20 -10.06 -0.79
N SER A 16 -3.94 -8.96 -0.95
CA SER A 16 -4.98 -8.84 -1.96
C SER A 16 -4.37 -8.82 -3.37
N PRO A 17 -4.99 -9.46 -4.38
CA PRO A 17 -4.54 -9.34 -5.78
C PRO A 17 -4.57 -7.90 -6.31
N SER A 18 -5.38 -7.02 -5.71
CA SER A 18 -5.46 -5.59 -6.06
C SER A 18 -4.52 -4.71 -5.25
N ALA A 19 -3.75 -5.26 -4.30
CA ALA A 19 -3.03 -4.48 -3.30
C ALA A 19 -2.05 -3.47 -3.91
N ALA A 20 -1.25 -3.91 -4.90
CA ALA A 20 -0.29 -3.06 -5.60
C ALA A 20 -0.98 -1.94 -6.40
N LEU A 21 -2.16 -2.20 -6.97
CA LEU A 21 -2.92 -1.19 -7.73
C LEU A 21 -3.50 -0.13 -6.80
N GLU A 22 -4.17 -0.56 -5.73
CA GLU A 22 -4.77 0.33 -4.73
C GLU A 22 -3.71 1.17 -4.01
N TRP A 23 -2.57 0.57 -3.66
CA TRP A 23 -1.42 1.29 -3.11
C TRP A 23 -0.92 2.38 -4.06
N ARG A 24 -0.68 2.08 -5.34
CA ARG A 24 -0.19 3.08 -6.32
C ARG A 24 -1.18 4.23 -6.50
N HIS A 25 -2.47 3.92 -6.57
CA HIS A 25 -3.51 4.93 -6.67
C HIS A 25 -3.53 5.83 -5.41
N TRP A 26 -3.56 5.20 -4.23
CA TRP A 26 -3.55 5.92 -2.96
C TRP A 26 -2.32 6.80 -2.80
N ARG A 27 -1.13 6.28 -3.15
CA ARG A 27 0.13 7.02 -3.12
C ARG A 27 0.08 8.26 -4.01
N ALA A 28 -0.39 8.12 -5.24
CA ALA A 28 -0.51 9.27 -6.15
C ALA A 28 -1.48 10.33 -5.60
N ALA A 29 -2.61 9.91 -5.01
CA ALA A 29 -3.54 10.83 -4.37
C ALA A 29 -2.92 11.54 -3.16
N PHE A 30 -2.15 10.81 -2.34
CA PHE A 30 -1.46 11.36 -1.17
C PHE A 30 -0.34 12.33 -1.57
N GLU A 31 0.47 12.02 -2.58
CA GLU A 31 1.51 12.91 -3.10
C GLU A 31 0.91 14.18 -3.71
N ASN A 32 -0.21 14.07 -4.46
CA ASN A 32 -0.94 15.23 -4.97
C ASN A 32 -1.51 16.10 -3.83
N PHE A 33 -2.01 15.47 -2.77
CA PHE A 33 -2.48 16.16 -1.58
C PHE A 33 -1.35 16.92 -0.89
N LEU A 34 -0.17 16.31 -0.72
CA LEU A 34 1.01 16.99 -0.16
C LEU A 34 1.47 18.16 -1.04
N ALA A 35 1.50 17.99 -2.36
CA ALA A 35 1.92 19.02 -3.30
C ALA A 35 1.00 20.25 -3.31
N ALA A 36 -0.26 20.06 -2.96
CA ALA A 36 -1.24 21.13 -2.87
C ALA A 36 -1.25 21.86 -1.51
N LEU A 37 -0.48 21.37 -0.52
CA LEU A 37 -0.30 22.06 0.75
C LEU A 37 0.81 23.13 0.63
N PRO A 38 0.72 24.23 1.40
CA PRO A 38 1.82 25.19 1.47
C PRO A 38 3.10 24.51 1.98
N PRO A 39 4.27 24.83 1.43
CA PRO A 39 5.53 24.25 1.88
C PRO A 39 5.73 24.53 3.38
N ASN A 40 6.19 23.51 4.11
CA ASN A 40 6.41 23.54 5.58
C ASN A 40 5.16 23.82 6.44
N ALA A 41 3.95 23.76 5.88
CA ALA A 41 2.73 23.95 6.67
C ALA A 41 2.48 22.80 7.66
N VAL A 42 2.87 21.58 7.30
CA VAL A 42 2.59 20.36 8.09
C VAL A 42 3.71 19.34 7.89
N ASP A 43 3.95 18.54 8.92
CA ASP A 43 4.86 17.40 8.86
C ASP A 43 4.27 16.26 8.00
N ALA A 44 5.00 15.86 6.95
CA ALA A 44 4.54 14.85 5.99
C ALA A 44 4.34 13.48 6.63
N LYS A 45 5.18 13.12 7.62
CA LYS A 45 5.07 11.84 8.35
C LYS A 45 3.83 11.82 9.24
N ALA A 46 3.52 12.92 9.93
CA ALA A 46 2.29 13.06 10.70
C ALA A 46 1.05 12.96 9.81
N LEU A 47 1.09 13.57 8.62
CA LEU A 47 0.01 13.42 7.64
C LEU A 47 -0.14 11.98 7.16
N LEU A 48 0.97 11.29 6.89
CA LEU A 48 0.96 9.88 6.50
C LEU A 48 0.29 9.01 7.57
N ILE A 49 0.70 9.15 8.83
CA ILE A 49 0.13 8.40 9.97
C ILE A 49 -1.38 8.60 10.09
N ASN A 50 -1.86 9.82 9.83
CA ASN A 50 -3.30 10.14 9.89
C ASN A 50 -4.13 9.56 8.74
N HIS A 51 -3.48 9.14 7.64
CA HIS A 51 -4.14 8.64 6.44
C HIS A 51 -3.88 7.15 6.18
N VAL A 52 -3.41 6.40 7.19
CA VAL A 52 -3.26 4.94 7.14
C VAL A 52 -4.12 4.25 8.18
N SER A 53 -4.37 2.95 8.00
CA SER A 53 -5.06 2.13 8.99
C SER A 53 -4.19 1.79 10.20
N PRO A 54 -4.79 1.52 11.38
CA PRO A 54 -4.04 1.14 12.57
C PRO A 54 -3.08 -0.03 12.32
N ARG A 55 -3.48 -0.99 11.47
CA ARG A 55 -2.64 -2.13 11.06
C ARG A 55 -1.38 -1.68 10.32
N ILE A 56 -1.54 -0.77 9.37
CA ILE A 56 -0.43 -0.20 8.61
C ILE A 56 0.42 0.70 9.51
N PHE A 57 -0.20 1.52 10.36
CA PHE A 57 0.50 2.35 11.33
C PHE A 57 1.45 1.54 12.22
N SER A 58 1.04 0.36 12.71
CA SER A 58 1.90 -0.51 13.51
C SER A 58 3.19 -0.90 12.79
N THR A 59 3.17 -1.00 11.46
CA THR A 59 4.37 -1.27 10.65
C THR A 59 5.23 -0.03 10.43
N LEU A 60 4.61 1.15 10.39
CA LEU A 60 5.29 2.43 10.21
C LEU A 60 5.89 2.99 11.50
N ALA A 61 5.45 2.51 12.67
CA ALA A 61 5.92 3.00 13.97
C ALA A 61 7.44 2.91 14.15
N GLY A 62 8.12 1.99 13.46
CA GLY A 62 9.58 1.86 13.46
C GLY A 62 10.34 2.77 12.48
N SER A 63 9.63 3.47 11.58
CA SER A 63 10.26 4.37 10.60
C SER A 63 10.78 5.64 11.26
N SER A 64 11.96 6.12 10.88
CA SER A 64 12.52 7.37 11.45
C SER A 64 12.05 8.60 10.68
N SER A 65 11.96 8.50 9.35
CA SER A 65 11.57 9.58 8.44
C SER A 65 10.29 9.28 7.66
N TYR A 66 9.80 10.27 6.91
CA TYR A 66 8.71 10.07 5.94
C TYR A 66 9.16 9.14 4.80
N GLU A 67 10.41 9.31 4.34
CA GLU A 67 11.01 8.52 3.27
C GLU A 67 11.12 7.05 3.66
N ASP A 68 11.56 6.76 4.89
CA ASP A 68 11.63 5.40 5.44
C ASP A 68 10.25 4.75 5.49
N ALA A 69 9.24 5.52 5.92
CA ALA A 69 7.86 5.04 6.00
C ALA A 69 7.30 4.72 4.60
N MET A 70 7.54 5.59 3.62
CA MET A 70 7.11 5.38 2.24
C MET A 70 7.82 4.18 1.58
N GLN A 71 9.11 4.01 1.86
CA GLN A 71 9.86 2.84 1.39
C GLN A 71 9.31 1.54 2.00
N THR A 72 8.98 1.55 3.30
CA THR A 72 8.36 0.40 3.99
C THR A 72 7.02 0.02 3.35
N LEU A 73 6.17 1.00 3.02
CA LEU A 73 4.89 0.75 2.34
C LEU A 73 5.09 0.23 0.92
N LYS A 74 6.04 0.80 0.19
CA LYS A 74 6.38 0.33 -1.16
C LYS A 74 6.80 -1.14 -1.13
N GLU A 75 7.69 -1.51 -0.21
CA GLU A 75 8.12 -2.90 -0.05
C GLU A 75 6.98 -3.82 0.41
N MET A 76 6.02 -3.31 1.17
CA MET A 76 4.86 -4.08 1.60
C MET A 76 3.89 -4.38 0.46
N PHE A 77 3.58 -3.40 -0.38
CA PHE A 77 2.53 -3.49 -1.41
C PHE A 77 3.05 -3.83 -2.81
N GLU A 78 4.32 -3.53 -3.10
CA GLU A 78 4.96 -3.81 -4.39
C GLU A 78 5.98 -4.95 -4.30
N LYS A 79 6.06 -5.65 -3.15
CA LYS A 79 6.85 -6.89 -3.05
C LYS A 79 6.48 -7.79 -4.22
N PRO A 80 7.46 -8.39 -4.93
CA PRO A 80 7.15 -9.39 -5.92
C PRO A 80 6.31 -10.45 -5.20
N VAL A 81 5.13 -10.72 -5.72
CA VAL A 81 4.30 -11.83 -5.29
C VAL A 81 5.15 -13.07 -5.53
N ASN A 82 5.94 -13.48 -4.54
CA ASN A 82 6.61 -14.77 -4.58
C ASN A 82 5.49 -15.78 -4.73
N GLU A 83 5.49 -16.43 -5.89
CA GLU A 83 4.63 -17.49 -6.36
C GLU A 83 4.07 -18.39 -5.26
N VAL A 84 3.05 -17.92 -4.55
CA VAL A 84 2.02 -18.77 -3.96
C VAL A 84 0.73 -18.48 -4.72
N ALA A 85 0.85 -18.40 -6.05
CA ALA A 85 -0.20 -18.91 -6.89
C ALA A 85 -0.41 -20.34 -6.40
N ARG A 86 -1.51 -20.54 -5.66
CA ARG A 86 -2.04 -21.84 -5.29
C ARG A 86 -1.73 -22.80 -6.43
N SER A 87 -0.81 -23.74 -6.23
CA SER A 87 -0.82 -24.93 -7.05
C SER A 87 -2.24 -25.46 -6.91
N PRO A 88 -3.06 -25.56 -7.96
CA PRO A 88 -4.14 -26.52 -7.88
C PRO A 88 -3.42 -27.83 -7.60
N SER A 89 -3.67 -28.43 -6.44
CA SER A 89 -3.19 -29.77 -6.15
C SER A 89 -3.64 -30.63 -7.32
N SER A 90 -2.72 -30.95 -8.22
CA SER A 90 -2.98 -31.83 -9.35
C SER A 90 -3.05 -33.24 -8.78
N SER A 91 -4.18 -33.54 -8.13
CA SER A 91 -4.56 -34.88 -7.70
C SER A 91 -5.49 -35.56 -8.72
N TYR A 92 -5.64 -35.00 -9.94
CA TYR A 92 -6.48 -35.59 -10.98
C TYR A 92 -5.83 -35.50 -12.37
N ALA A 93 -4.88 -36.40 -12.65
CA ALA A 93 -4.65 -36.92 -14.00
C ALA A 93 -3.89 -38.26 -13.95
N LYS A 94 -4.36 -39.17 -13.08
CA LYS A 94 -4.02 -40.60 -13.15
C LYS A 94 -5.21 -41.35 -13.75
N ALA A 95 -5.65 -40.98 -14.96
CA ALA A 95 -6.72 -41.69 -15.67
C ALA A 95 -6.83 -41.25 -17.15
N ALA A 96 -5.86 -41.63 -17.97
CA ALA A 96 -6.09 -41.88 -19.40
C ALA A 96 -4.89 -42.68 -19.91
N GLY A 97 -4.99 -44.01 -19.80
CA GLY A 97 -4.13 -44.89 -20.55
C GLY A 97 -4.62 -44.94 -21.99
N TRP A 98 -3.74 -44.57 -22.93
CA TRP A 98 -3.50 -45.18 -24.25
C TRP A 98 -2.02 -44.96 -24.55
#